data_AF-A0A819D755-F1
#
_entry.id   AF-A0A819D755-F1
#
_cell.length_a   1.000
_cell.length_b   1.000
_cell.length_c   1.000
_cell.angle_alpha   90.00
_cell.angle_beta   90.00
_cell.angle_gamma   90.00
#
_symmetry.space_group_name_H-M   'P 1'
#
loop_
_entity.id
_entity.type
_entity.pdbx_description
1 polymer ?
#
loop_
_entity_poly.entity_id
_entity_poly.type
_entity_poly.pdbx_seq_one_letter_code
_entity_poly.pdbx_strand_id
1 'polypeptide(L)'
;MIVAILTNSKHTNKSPDYALLDDWLKTGLLISSGKKWKTRRRIITPSFHDTNLLANCIDTFNEQLDIGLKYFQKLADQEIETDLYPLISSWTLDVICGNIYDNQKIFYE
;
A
#
# COMPACT_ATOMS: atom_id res chain seq x y z
N MET A 1 -25.20 8.48 -11.27
CA MET A 1 -24.34 9.59 -11.74
C MET A 1 -22.85 9.33 -11.48
N ILE A 2 -22.42 9.06 -10.23
CA ILE A 2 -21.00 8.84 -9.86
C ILE A 2 -20.34 7.69 -10.66
N VAL A 3 -20.96 6.50 -10.71
CA VAL A 3 -20.42 5.35 -11.44
C VAL A 3 -20.21 5.67 -12.93
N ALA A 4 -21.14 6.39 -13.56
CA ALA A 4 -21.04 6.78 -14.97
C ALA A 4 -19.86 7.73 -15.25
N ILE A 5 -19.41 8.49 -14.25
CA ILE A 5 -18.22 9.34 -14.35
C ILE A 5 -16.97 8.49 -14.13
N LEU A 6 -16.94 7.66 -13.08
CA LEU A 6 -15.76 6.87 -12.69
C LEU A 6 -15.40 5.74 -13.66
N THR A 7 -16.38 5.17 -14.36
CA THR A 7 -16.14 4.12 -15.37
C THR A 7 -15.86 4.67 -16.76
N ASN A 8 -16.03 5.97 -16.98
CA ASN A 8 -15.85 6.58 -18.29
C ASN A 8 -14.36 6.86 -18.58
N SER A 9 -13.84 6.12 -19.56
CA SER A 9 -12.45 6.25 -20.03
C SER A 9 -12.06 7.60 -20.64
N LYS A 10 -13.03 8.50 -20.89
CA LYS A 10 -12.78 9.87 -21.35
C LYS A 10 -12.54 10.85 -20.19
N HIS A 11 -13.09 10.60 -19.00
CA HIS A 11 -12.97 11.47 -17.82
C HIS A 11 -11.86 11.01 -16.89
N THR A 12 -10.64 10.95 -17.40
CA THR A 12 -9.47 10.51 -16.62
C THR A 12 -8.74 11.65 -15.91
N ASN A 13 -9.07 12.90 -16.23
CA ASN A 13 -8.43 14.08 -15.66
C ASN A 13 -8.67 14.16 -14.15
N LYS A 14 -7.61 14.42 -13.40
CA LYS A 14 -7.66 14.52 -11.94
C LYS A 14 -8.06 15.93 -11.48
N SER A 15 -8.62 16.01 -10.28
CA SER A 15 -8.90 17.28 -9.62
C SER A 15 -7.61 18.11 -9.50
N PRO A 16 -7.67 19.46 -9.54
CA PRO A 16 -6.53 20.32 -9.24
C PRO A 16 -5.84 19.99 -7.91
N ASP A 17 -6.54 19.40 -6.94
CA ASP A 17 -5.99 18.96 -5.64
C ASP A 17 -4.82 17.97 -5.79
N TYR A 18 -4.77 17.22 -6.90
CA TYR A 18 -3.65 16.31 -7.21
C TYR A 18 -2.34 17.05 -7.54
N ALA A 19 -2.36 18.38 -7.69
CA ALA A 19 -1.16 19.18 -7.91
C ALA A 19 -0.15 19.06 -6.75
N LEU A 20 -0.63 18.80 -5.52
CA LEU A 20 0.23 18.56 -4.35
C LEU A 20 1.15 17.34 -4.53
N LEU A 21 0.75 16.39 -5.38
CA LEU A 21 1.51 15.17 -5.62
C LEU A 21 2.41 15.28 -6.87
N ASP A 22 2.34 16.37 -7.63
CA ASP A 22 3.10 16.51 -8.88
C ASP A 22 4.61 16.56 -8.64
N ASP A 23 5.08 17.13 -7.53
CA ASP A 23 6.52 17.12 -7.23
C ASP A 23 7.07 15.75 -6.85
N TRP A 24 6.25 14.92 -6.21
CA TRP A 24 6.66 13.57 -5.79
C TRP A 24 6.47 12.52 -6.88
N LEU A 25 5.26 12.43 -7.45
CA LEU A 25 4.90 11.38 -8.40
C LEU A 25 4.96 11.85 -9.85
N LYS A 26 5.08 13.17 -10.09
CA LYS A 26 5.08 13.78 -11.43
C LYS A 26 3.93 13.23 -12.25
N THR A 27 4.24 12.79 -13.46
CA THR A 27 3.27 12.17 -14.35
C THR A 27 3.01 10.69 -14.07
N GLY A 28 3.14 10.25 -12.81
CA GLY A 28 2.92 8.90 -12.28
C GLY A 28 1.53 8.34 -12.54
N LEU A 29 1.30 7.04 -12.25
CA LEU A 29 0.01 6.38 -12.53
C LEU A 29 -1.18 7.13 -11.92
N LEU A 30 -1.04 7.61 -10.69
CA LEU A 30 -2.09 8.27 -9.92
C LEU A 30 -2.52 9.62 -10.52
N ILE A 31 -1.58 10.37 -11.09
CA ILE A 31 -1.77 11.76 -11.55
C ILE A 31 -1.96 11.82 -13.07
N SER A 32 -1.35 10.90 -13.81
CA SER A 32 -1.45 10.86 -15.27
C SER A 32 -2.89 10.74 -15.76
N SER A 33 -3.14 11.26 -16.96
CA SER A 33 -4.46 11.26 -17.61
C SER A 33 -4.39 10.76 -19.05
N GLY A 34 -5.54 10.43 -19.63
CA GLY A 34 -5.73 10.05 -21.03
C GLY A 34 -4.92 8.83 -21.45
N LYS A 35 -4.28 8.93 -22.62
CA LYS A 35 -3.48 7.83 -23.20
C LYS A 35 -2.33 7.41 -22.29
N LYS A 36 -1.70 8.35 -21.58
CA LYS A 36 -0.57 8.07 -20.67
C LYS A 36 -1.00 7.20 -19.48
N TRP A 37 -2.12 7.56 -18.86
CA TRP A 37 -2.73 6.76 -17.79
C TRP A 37 -3.11 5.37 -18.29
N LYS A 38 -3.78 5.29 -19.45
CA LYS A 38 -4.24 4.02 -20.03
C LYS A 38 -3.07 3.07 -20.32
N THR A 39 -1.99 3.57 -20.91
CA THR A 39 -0.79 2.76 -21.19
C THR A 39 -0.16 2.22 -19.92
N ARG A 40 0.01 3.06 -18.88
CA ARG A 40 0.63 2.64 -17.61
C ARG A 40 -0.26 1.67 -16.83
N ARG A 41 -1.57 1.91 -16.76
CA ARG A 41 -2.54 0.96 -16.18
C ARG A 41 -2.49 -0.38 -16.89
N ARG A 42 -2.43 -0.40 -18.22
CA ARG A 42 -2.34 -1.65 -18.99
C ARG A 42 -1.09 -2.48 -18.64
N ILE A 43 0.03 -1.82 -18.37
CA ILE A 43 1.28 -2.50 -17.99
C ILE A 43 1.20 -3.04 -16.55
N ILE A 44 0.62 -2.27 -15.63
CA ILE A 44 0.63 -2.57 -14.20
C ILE A 44 -0.50 -3.53 -13.78
N THR A 45 -1.68 -3.45 -14.41
CA THR A 45 -2.87 -4.22 -14.00
C THR A 45 -2.67 -5.75 -14.01
N PRO A 46 -1.95 -6.36 -14.96
CA PRO A 46 -1.70 -7.80 -14.94
C PRO A 46 -1.09 -8.29 -13.62
N SER A 47 -0.15 -7.51 -13.06
CA SER A 47 0.47 -7.80 -11.76
C SER A 47 -0.52 -7.90 -10.59
N PHE A 48 -1.71 -7.31 -10.71
CA PHE A 48 -2.77 -7.34 -9.70
C PHE A 48 -3.96 -8.22 -10.07
N HIS A 49 -3.96 -8.79 -11.29
CA HIS A 49 -4.96 -9.77 -11.73
C HIS A 49 -4.40 -11.20 -11.65
N ASP A 50 -3.10 -11.36 -11.88
CA ASP A 50 -2.43 -12.66 -11.83
C ASP A 50 -2.34 -13.13 -10.37
N THR A 51 -3.05 -14.21 -10.06
CA THR A 51 -3.12 -14.80 -8.72
C THR A 51 -1.75 -15.20 -8.18
N ASN A 52 -0.77 -15.51 -9.05
CA ASN A 52 0.56 -15.95 -8.63
C ASN A 52 1.39 -14.82 -8.02
N LEU A 53 1.31 -13.59 -8.54
CA LEU A 53 2.02 -12.47 -7.95
C LEU A 53 1.32 -11.97 -6.67
N LEU A 54 -0.01 -11.93 -6.70
CA LEU A 54 -0.78 -11.57 -5.51
C LEU A 54 -0.61 -12.62 -4.38
N ALA A 55 -0.48 -13.91 -4.72
CA ALA A 55 -0.19 -14.98 -3.77
C ALA A 55 1.14 -14.73 -3.03
N ASN A 56 2.20 -14.37 -3.76
CA ASN A 56 3.47 -14.02 -3.12
C ASN A 56 3.33 -12.82 -2.15
N CYS A 57 2.50 -11.83 -2.50
CA CYS A 57 2.20 -10.73 -1.57
C CYS A 57 1.43 -11.19 -0.33
N ILE A 58 0.55 -12.20 -0.46
CA ILE A 58 -0.19 -12.79 0.66
C ILE A 58 0.75 -13.56 1.59
N ASP A 59 1.73 -14.28 1.05
CA ASP A 59 2.72 -14.99 1.87
C ASP A 59 3.54 -14.00 2.71
N THR A 60 4.07 -12.94 2.10
CA THR A 60 4.75 -11.85 2.82
C THR A 60 3.84 -11.16 3.83
N PHE A 61 2.56 -10.95 3.49
CA PHE A 61 1.59 -10.37 4.40
C PHE A 61 1.36 -11.23 5.65
N ASN A 62 1.21 -12.55 5.47
CA ASN A 62 1.02 -13.49 6.57
C ASN A 62 2.25 -13.55 7.49
N GLU A 63 3.46 -13.60 6.92
CA GLU A 63 4.70 -13.55 7.70
C GLU A 63 4.80 -12.27 8.56
N GLN A 64 4.49 -11.12 7.96
CA GLN A 64 4.50 -9.83 8.67
C GLN A 64 3.36 -9.71 9.69
N LEU A 65 2.21 -10.32 9.43
CA LEU A 65 1.12 -10.40 10.40
C LEU A 65 1.53 -11.21 11.62
N ASP A 66 2.16 -12.38 11.45
CA ASP A 66 2.61 -13.21 12.57
C ASP A 66 3.61 -12.48 13.46
N ILE A 67 4.48 -11.67 12.87
CA ILE A 67 5.44 -10.84 13.60
C ILE A 67 4.72 -9.68 14.32
N GLY A 68 3.85 -8.96 13.62
CA GLY A 68 3.06 -7.87 14.18
C GLY A 68 2.18 -8.34 15.35
N LEU A 69 1.51 -9.47 15.22
CA LEU A 69 0.67 -10.05 16.27
C LEU A 69 1.47 -10.40 17.53
N LYS A 70 2.67 -10.97 17.39
CA LYS A 70 3.55 -11.23 18.56
C LYS A 70 3.94 -9.94 19.26
N TYR A 71 4.19 -8.87 18.51
CA TYR A 71 4.51 -7.57 19.08
C TYR A 71 3.30 -6.94 19.80
N PHE A 72 2.12 -6.94 19.16
CA PHE A 72 0.90 -6.43 19.78
C PHE A 72 0.48 -7.24 21.01
N GLN A 73 0.67 -8.55 21.00
CA GLN A 73 0.39 -9.41 22.16
C GLN A 73 1.29 -9.02 23.34
N LYS A 74 2.58 -8.81 23.13
CA LYS A 74 3.49 -8.35 24.19
C LYS A 74 3.06 -6.99 24.79
N LEU A 75 2.61 -6.06 23.95
CA LEU A 75 2.10 -4.76 24.42
C LEU A 75 0.82 -4.93 25.25
N ALA A 76 -0.08 -5.82 24.83
CA ALA A 76 -1.30 -6.12 25.55
C ALA A 76 -1.02 -6.80 26.90
N ASP A 77 -0.07 -7.75 26.95
CA ASP A 77 0.31 -8.45 28.18
C ASP A 77 0.98 -7.51 29.21
N GLN A 78 1.57 -6.41 28.76
CA GLN A 78 2.16 -5.38 29.62
C GLN A 78 1.14 -4.34 30.11
N GLU A 79 -0.13 -4.44 29.69
CA GLU A 79 -1.21 -3.49 29.97
C GLU A 79 -0.85 -2.02 29.63
N ILE A 80 0.02 -1.82 28.62
CA ILE A 80 0.46 -0.49 28.21
C ILE A 80 -0.53 0.11 27.23
N GLU A 81 -1.17 1.21 27.61
CA GLU A 81 -1.95 2.03 26.68
C GLU A 81 -1.01 2.64 25.62
N THR A 82 -1.22 2.24 24.36
CA THR A 82 -0.33 2.61 23.25
C THR A 82 -1.16 3.09 22.06
N ASP A 83 -0.70 4.14 21.38
CA ASP A 83 -1.29 4.59 20.12
C ASP A 83 -0.95 3.61 18.99
N LEU A 84 -1.98 2.97 18.43
CA LEU A 84 -1.84 1.99 17.35
C LEU A 84 -1.60 2.63 15.98
N TYR A 85 -1.94 3.90 15.77
CA TYR A 85 -1.81 4.55 14.47
C TYR A 85 -0.38 4.52 13.91
N PRO A 86 0.65 4.98 14.64
CA PRO A 86 2.03 4.94 14.14
C PRO A 86 2.53 3.50 13.95
N LEU A 87 2.12 2.57 14.82
CA LEU A 87 2.51 1.16 14.73
C LEU A 87 1.95 0.50 13.47
N ILE A 88 0.65 0.66 13.22
CA ILE A 88 -0.01 0.12 12.03
C ILE A 88 0.53 0.80 10.77
N SER A 89 0.80 2.11 10.82
CA SER A 89 1.36 2.84 9.68
C SER A 89 2.76 2.32 9.31
N SER A 90 3.62 2.07 10.30
CA SER A 90 4.95 1.50 10.07
C SER A 90 4.86 0.07 9.54
N TRP A 91 4.06 -0.76 10.20
CA TRP A 91 3.84 -2.15 9.78
C TRP A 91 3.29 -2.26 8.36
N THR A 92 2.35 -1.38 7.98
CA THR A 92 1.80 -1.33 6.62
C THR A 92 2.88 -1.01 5.58
N LEU A 93 3.84 -0.14 5.92
CA LEU A 93 4.97 0.16 5.06
C LEU A 93 5.89 -1.05 4.88
N ASP A 94 6.18 -1.77 5.96
CA ASP A 94 7.02 -2.98 5.93
C ASP A 94 6.40 -4.08 5.06
N VAL A 95 5.08 -4.28 5.18
CA VAL A 95 4.29 -5.16 4.32
C VAL A 95 4.39 -4.76 2.85
N ILE A 96 4.15 -3.48 2.52
CA ILE A 96 4.13 -3.02 1.11
C ILE A 96 5.52 -3.09 0.49
N CYS A 97 6.57 -2.79 1.26
CA CYS A 97 7.95 -2.84 0.78
C CYS A 97 8.53 -4.26 0.75
N GLY A 98 7.88 -5.24 1.38
CA GLY A 98 8.43 -6.58 1.57
C GLY A 98 9.73 -6.57 2.39
N ASN A 99 9.90 -5.58 3.27
CA ASN A 99 11.13 -5.41 4.03
C ASN A 99 11.12 -6.34 5.25
N ILE A 100 12.16 -7.17 5.36
CA ILE A 100 12.48 -7.99 6.55
C ILE A 100 13.36 -7.20 7.55
N TYR A 101 13.91 -6.06 7.10
CA TYR A 101 15.09 -5.43 7.68
C TYR A 101 14.98 -4.93 9.12
N ASP A 102 13.78 -4.70 9.67
CA ASP A 102 13.63 -4.25 11.06
C ASP A 102 13.13 -5.32 12.05
N ASN A 103 12.59 -6.43 11.55
CA ASN A 103 12.06 -7.48 12.42
C ASN A 103 13.15 -8.28 13.15
N GLN A 104 14.43 -8.16 12.80
CA GLN A 104 15.49 -8.75 13.63
C GLN A 104 15.84 -7.89 14.85
N LYS A 105 15.59 -6.58 14.88
CA LYS A 105 15.98 -5.75 16.04
C LYS A 105 14.97 -5.79 17.19
N ILE A 106 13.68 -5.97 16.91
CA ILE A 106 12.61 -5.94 17.92
C ILE A 106 12.56 -7.24 18.77
N PHE A 107 13.26 -8.30 18.37
CA PHE A 107 13.33 -9.56 19.14
C PHE A 107 14.66 -9.76 19.91
N TYR A 108 15.65 -8.87 19.77
CA TYR A 108 16.94 -8.96 20.47
C TYR A 108 17.18 -7.85 21.51
N GLU A 109 16.19 -7.01 21.80
CA GLU A 109 16.15 -6.14 22.97
C GLU A 109 14.89 -6.40 23.82
#